data_AF-A0A0D8IZS5-F1
#
_entry.id   AF-A0A0D8IZS5-F1
#
_cell.length_a   1.000
_cell.length_b   1.000
_cell.length_c   1.000
_cell.angle_alpha   90.00
_cell.angle_beta   90.00
_cell.angle_gamma   90.00
#
_symmetry.space_group_name_H-M   'P 1'
#
loop_
_entity.id
_entity.type
_entity.pdbx_description
1 polymer ?
#
loop_
_entity_poly.entity_id
_entity_poly.type
_entity_poly.pdbx_seq_one_letter_code
_entity_poly.pdbx_strand_id
1 'polypeptide(L)'
;MCGIVGYIGSRQSTDVLLDGLSKLEYRGYDSAGVALCVNDEIRVVKAQGRLAVLAEKLNGMPPMASHCGIGHTRWATHGAPSDVNSHPHCAARVSLVHNGIIENYAQLKEHLMKRGYEFCSETDTEVLVKLLDHNYHGEPLDAILRTLEQVRGSYGLAILFKDFPGQIFSVRKESPLIVGYGAGENFLASDIPALLRYTRDYAVLEEGEIAVLSADKIDVYDAFGHPVQKQHLTADWDIGAAEKGGYPHFMLKEIHEQPEALRATVNPRVQDGLPALGVPGLTDEYLAGVENIHIVACGTAMHAGMVGKTAIERIARVPVYVDIASEFRYRDPVLGKNDLVVIISQSGETLDTLAALKLARERGAKTLAVVNVVGSSIARAADWVLYTYAGPEIAVASTKAYSVQMAVLYLFALRLALARGAQDECIVRHLTVELQRVPELLRPILKDCDNIKYLASQFMNSDHLFFMGRGFDYALSLEGSLKLKEISYVHSEAYAAGELKHGTISLIVEGTPVVALATQDSVYEKTISNVKEVKTRGGRVILLCKQDAKVPADAADHVVRLPEFEGVFMPLLLIVPLQLFAYYMSVLRGCDVDKPRNLAKSVTVE
;
A
#
# COMPACT_ATOMS: atom_id res chain seq x y z
N MET A 1 -5.68 -6.85 -0.68
CA MET A 1 -7.10 -6.52 -0.90
C MET A 1 -7.58 -7.30 -2.13
N CYS A 2 -8.81 -7.73 -2.21
CA CYS A 2 -9.35 -8.24 -3.48
C CYS A 2 -9.55 -7.12 -4.54
N GLY A 3 -9.78 -7.48 -5.80
CA GLY A 3 -10.18 -6.56 -6.88
C GLY A 3 -11.62 -6.82 -7.33
N ILE A 4 -12.40 -5.76 -7.54
CA ILE A 4 -13.75 -5.81 -8.14
C ILE A 4 -13.72 -5.06 -9.47
N VAL A 5 -14.37 -5.62 -10.49
CA VAL A 5 -14.76 -4.94 -11.72
C VAL A 5 -16.21 -5.27 -12.05
N GLY A 6 -16.97 -4.29 -12.53
CA GLY A 6 -18.29 -4.49 -13.14
C GLY A 6 -18.35 -3.72 -14.46
N TYR A 7 -19.05 -4.27 -15.45
CA TYR A 7 -19.24 -3.63 -16.74
C TYR A 7 -20.67 -3.85 -17.24
N ILE A 8 -21.28 -2.77 -17.74
CA ILE A 8 -22.51 -2.84 -18.51
C ILE A 8 -22.43 -1.91 -19.72
N GLY A 9 -22.76 -2.40 -20.91
CA GLY A 9 -22.67 -1.60 -22.13
C GLY A 9 -22.86 -2.41 -23.41
N SER A 10 -22.18 -2.03 -24.49
CA SER A 10 -22.29 -2.66 -25.81
C SER A 10 -21.18 -3.66 -26.16
N ARG A 11 -20.07 -3.68 -25.40
CA ARG A 11 -18.95 -4.63 -25.62
C ARG A 11 -19.24 -5.98 -25.00
N GLN A 12 -18.43 -6.98 -25.34
CA GLN A 12 -18.43 -8.25 -24.60
C GLN A 12 -17.91 -8.00 -23.18
N SER A 13 -18.76 -8.27 -22.19
CA SER A 13 -18.42 -8.01 -20.78
C SER A 13 -17.23 -8.86 -20.32
N THR A 14 -17.07 -10.08 -20.84
CA THR A 14 -15.93 -10.96 -20.57
C THR A 14 -14.59 -10.27 -20.84
N ASP A 15 -14.44 -9.59 -21.98
CA ASP A 15 -13.19 -8.94 -22.38
C ASP A 15 -12.87 -7.75 -21.47
N VAL A 16 -13.89 -6.95 -21.14
CA VAL A 16 -13.75 -5.77 -20.26
C VAL A 16 -13.43 -6.20 -18.82
N LEU A 17 -14.08 -7.24 -18.31
CA LEU A 17 -13.82 -7.78 -16.98
C LEU A 17 -12.40 -8.36 -16.90
N LEU A 18 -11.94 -9.13 -17.90
CA LEU A 18 -10.58 -9.67 -17.91
C LEU A 18 -9.52 -8.57 -18.03
N ASP A 19 -9.71 -7.55 -18.87
CA ASP A 19 -8.79 -6.40 -18.95
C ASP A 19 -8.72 -5.66 -17.61
N GLY A 20 -9.87 -5.26 -17.05
CA GLY A 20 -9.94 -4.55 -15.78
C GLY A 20 -9.34 -5.36 -14.62
N LEU A 21 -9.65 -6.65 -14.51
CA LEU A 21 -9.08 -7.53 -13.49
C LEU A 21 -7.56 -7.70 -13.65
N SER A 22 -7.02 -7.67 -14.88
CA SER A 22 -5.57 -7.73 -15.10
C SER A 22 -4.85 -6.52 -14.47
N LYS A 23 -5.50 -5.35 -14.48
CA LYS A 23 -5.01 -4.13 -13.83
C LYS A 23 -5.18 -4.15 -12.30
N LEU A 24 -5.98 -5.08 -11.75
CA LEU A 24 -6.19 -5.26 -10.31
C LEU A 24 -5.51 -6.52 -9.72
N GLU A 25 -4.86 -7.35 -10.53
CA GLU A 25 -4.19 -8.58 -10.07
C GLU A 25 -3.02 -8.30 -9.09
N TYR A 26 -2.53 -7.06 -8.99
CA TYR A 26 -1.58 -6.65 -7.96
C TYR A 26 -2.21 -6.57 -6.55
N ARG A 27 -3.54 -6.47 -6.45
CA ARG A 27 -4.26 -6.42 -5.17
C ARG A 27 -4.43 -7.82 -4.58
N GLY A 28 -4.79 -8.80 -5.42
CA GLY A 28 -4.91 -10.22 -5.07
C GLY A 28 -4.87 -11.13 -6.30
N TYR A 29 -4.36 -12.35 -6.14
CA TYR A 29 -4.01 -13.27 -7.23
C TYR A 29 -4.09 -14.77 -6.84
N ASP A 30 -4.76 -15.08 -5.73
CA ASP A 30 -4.94 -16.47 -5.26
C ASP A 30 -5.98 -17.24 -6.09
N SER A 31 -6.93 -16.49 -6.64
CA SER A 31 -8.02 -16.98 -7.50
C SER A 31 -8.71 -15.82 -8.21
N ALA A 32 -9.46 -16.12 -9.26
CA ALA A 32 -10.30 -15.14 -9.97
C ALA A 32 -11.61 -15.76 -10.46
N GLY A 33 -12.59 -14.93 -10.78
CA GLY A 33 -13.84 -15.37 -11.41
C GLY A 33 -14.68 -14.24 -11.98
N VAL A 34 -15.68 -14.61 -12.80
CA VAL A 34 -16.66 -13.71 -13.40
C VAL A 34 -18.07 -14.28 -13.31
N ALA A 35 -19.07 -13.40 -13.22
CA ALA A 35 -20.49 -13.68 -13.40
C ALA A 35 -20.99 -12.82 -14.57
N LEU A 36 -21.61 -13.47 -15.54
CA LEU A 36 -22.03 -12.91 -16.82
C LEU A 36 -23.54 -13.10 -17.01
N CYS A 37 -24.25 -12.06 -17.44
CA CYS A 37 -25.65 -12.16 -17.83
C CYS A 37 -25.74 -12.70 -19.27
N VAL A 38 -26.22 -13.94 -19.43
CA VAL A 38 -26.28 -14.65 -20.72
C VAL A 38 -27.67 -15.26 -20.89
N ASN A 39 -28.46 -14.75 -21.85
CA ASN A 39 -29.83 -15.23 -22.12
C ASN A 39 -30.72 -15.28 -20.86
N ASP A 40 -30.77 -14.17 -20.12
CA ASP A 40 -31.54 -14.02 -18.86
C ASP A 40 -31.18 -15.01 -17.73
N GLU A 41 -30.02 -15.66 -17.86
CA GLU A 41 -29.39 -16.50 -16.83
C GLU A 41 -28.05 -15.90 -16.40
N ILE A 42 -27.66 -16.08 -15.14
CA ILE A 42 -26.32 -15.71 -14.67
C ILE A 42 -25.39 -16.91 -14.81
N ARG A 43 -24.33 -16.77 -15.62
CA ARG A 43 -23.27 -17.77 -15.82
C ARG A 43 -22.03 -17.39 -15.05
N VAL A 44 -21.58 -18.27 -14.15
CA VAL A 44 -20.41 -18.04 -13.31
C VAL A 44 -19.27 -18.98 -13.66
N VAL A 45 -18.09 -18.40 -13.88
CA VAL A 45 -16.85 -19.13 -14.17
C VAL A 45 -15.79 -18.66 -13.19
N LYS A 46 -15.11 -19.62 -12.55
CA LYS A 46 -14.14 -19.38 -11.47
C LYS A 46 -12.90 -20.24 -11.71
N ALA A 47 -11.74 -19.76 -11.26
CA ALA A 47 -10.49 -20.51 -11.30
C ALA A 47 -9.62 -20.17 -10.09
N GLN A 48 -9.02 -21.20 -9.48
CA GLN A 48 -7.90 -21.06 -8.56
C GLN A 48 -6.62 -20.61 -9.32
N GLY A 49 -5.82 -19.75 -8.70
CA GLY A 49 -4.60 -19.20 -9.27
C GLY A 49 -4.77 -17.85 -9.95
N ARG A 50 -3.77 -17.49 -10.78
CA ARG A 50 -3.69 -16.19 -11.47
C ARG A 50 -4.80 -16.04 -12.52
N LEU A 51 -5.10 -14.79 -12.89
CA LEU A 51 -6.15 -14.45 -13.86
C LEU A 51 -5.96 -15.13 -15.22
N ALA A 52 -4.72 -15.43 -15.61
CA ALA A 52 -4.41 -16.21 -16.80
C ALA A 52 -5.15 -17.58 -16.83
N VAL A 53 -5.28 -18.26 -15.68
CA VAL A 53 -5.99 -19.55 -15.58
C VAL A 53 -7.48 -19.37 -15.83
N LEU A 54 -8.08 -18.26 -15.37
CA LEU A 54 -9.47 -17.92 -15.68
C LEU A 54 -9.65 -17.60 -17.17
N ALA A 55 -8.72 -16.85 -17.77
CA ALA A 55 -8.77 -16.50 -19.19
C ALA A 55 -8.64 -17.75 -20.08
N GLU A 56 -7.72 -18.67 -19.77
CA GLU A 56 -7.60 -19.96 -20.45
C GLU A 56 -8.89 -20.79 -20.32
N LYS A 57 -9.47 -20.86 -19.12
CA LYS A 57 -10.74 -21.58 -18.86
C LYS A 57 -11.90 -21.00 -19.66
N LEU A 58 -12.02 -19.67 -19.74
CA LEU A 58 -13.04 -18.99 -20.54
C LEU A 58 -12.85 -19.19 -22.05
N ASN A 59 -11.61 -19.13 -22.55
CA ASN A 59 -11.28 -19.37 -23.96
C ASN A 59 -11.56 -20.82 -24.39
N GLY A 60 -11.51 -21.78 -23.47
CA GLY A 60 -11.89 -23.18 -23.70
C GLY A 60 -13.40 -23.45 -23.71
N MET A 61 -14.23 -22.47 -23.35
CA MET A 61 -15.70 -22.60 -23.31
C MET A 61 -16.34 -22.01 -24.60
N PRO A 62 -17.57 -22.43 -24.96
CA PRO A 62 -18.32 -21.78 -26.04
C PRO A 62 -18.48 -20.27 -25.77
N PRO A 63 -18.38 -19.40 -26.78
CA PRO A 63 -18.52 -17.95 -26.61
C PRO A 63 -19.84 -17.57 -25.93
N MET A 64 -19.73 -16.99 -24.73
CA MET A 64 -20.86 -16.49 -23.96
C MET A 64 -21.09 -15.02 -24.32
N ALA A 65 -22.01 -14.76 -25.25
CA ALA A 65 -22.41 -13.40 -25.60
C ALA A 65 -23.06 -12.73 -24.37
N SER A 66 -22.36 -11.75 -23.80
CA SER A 66 -22.76 -11.07 -22.57
C SER A 66 -22.38 -9.59 -22.63
N HIS A 67 -23.27 -8.75 -22.15
CA HIS A 67 -23.14 -7.28 -22.18
C HIS A 67 -23.23 -6.64 -20.78
N CYS A 68 -23.48 -7.46 -19.75
CA CYS A 68 -23.52 -7.08 -18.35
C CYS A 68 -22.82 -8.16 -17.53
N GLY A 69 -21.94 -7.77 -16.59
CA GLY A 69 -21.29 -8.73 -15.71
C GLY A 69 -20.43 -8.10 -14.63
N ILE A 70 -20.05 -8.94 -13.67
CA ILE A 70 -19.15 -8.61 -12.55
C ILE A 70 -17.99 -9.61 -12.48
N GLY A 71 -16.84 -9.15 -12.02
CA GLY A 71 -15.60 -9.92 -11.96
C GLY A 71 -14.82 -9.65 -10.67
N HIS A 72 -14.01 -10.62 -10.27
CA HIS A 72 -13.25 -10.58 -9.03
C HIS A 72 -11.86 -11.20 -9.15
N THR A 73 -10.88 -10.59 -8.48
CA THR A 73 -9.60 -11.21 -8.13
C THR A 73 -9.47 -11.27 -6.62
N ARG A 74 -9.11 -12.44 -6.09
CA ARG A 74 -9.22 -12.73 -4.65
C ARG A 74 -7.86 -12.76 -3.96
N TRP A 75 -7.86 -12.19 -2.76
CA TRP A 75 -6.90 -12.42 -1.69
C TRP A 75 -7.62 -13.23 -0.59
N ALA A 76 -7.11 -14.41 -0.23
CA ALA A 76 -7.81 -15.29 0.70
C ALA A 76 -7.67 -14.83 2.16
N THR A 77 -8.80 -14.53 2.81
CA THR A 77 -8.90 -14.31 4.27
C THR A 77 -9.58 -15.49 4.97
N HIS A 78 -10.79 -15.84 4.53
CA HIS A 78 -11.58 -16.97 5.02
C HIS A 78 -11.64 -18.09 3.97
N GLY A 79 -11.22 -19.30 4.31
CA GLY A 79 -11.23 -20.44 3.39
C GLY A 79 -10.10 -20.41 2.36
N ALA A 80 -9.46 -21.58 2.18
CA ALA A 80 -8.28 -21.72 1.32
C ALA A 80 -8.58 -21.36 -0.15
N PRO A 81 -7.58 -20.89 -0.93
CA PRO A 81 -7.73 -20.69 -2.37
C PRO A 81 -8.23 -21.98 -3.06
N SER A 82 -9.39 -21.90 -3.70
CA SER A 82 -10.02 -23.02 -4.43
C SER A 82 -11.15 -22.49 -5.32
N ASP A 83 -11.49 -23.18 -6.41
CA ASP A 83 -12.63 -22.84 -7.27
C ASP A 83 -13.95 -22.64 -6.48
N VAL A 84 -14.12 -23.35 -5.36
CA VAL A 84 -15.30 -23.24 -4.48
C VAL A 84 -15.32 -21.90 -3.73
N ASN A 85 -14.20 -21.55 -3.08
CA ASN A 85 -14.05 -20.33 -2.29
C ASN A 85 -13.76 -19.07 -3.15
N SER A 86 -13.45 -19.22 -4.44
CA SER A 86 -13.38 -18.12 -5.40
C SER A 86 -14.72 -17.38 -5.49
N HIS A 87 -14.69 -16.07 -5.67
CA HIS A 87 -15.86 -15.29 -6.05
C HIS A 87 -16.06 -15.36 -7.59
N PRO A 88 -17.25 -15.04 -8.13
CA PRO A 88 -18.51 -14.70 -7.46
C PRO A 88 -19.13 -15.85 -6.65
N HIS A 89 -19.88 -15.50 -5.60
CA HIS A 89 -20.79 -16.42 -4.92
C HIS A 89 -22.22 -16.22 -5.44
N CYS A 90 -23.03 -17.29 -5.39
CA CYS A 90 -24.39 -17.31 -5.93
C CYS A 90 -25.39 -17.91 -4.95
N ALA A 91 -26.61 -17.39 -5.02
CA ALA A 91 -27.84 -18.01 -4.53
C ALA A 91 -28.77 -18.30 -5.72
N ALA A 92 -30.06 -18.52 -5.49
CA ALA A 92 -31.01 -18.89 -6.56
C ALA A 92 -31.28 -17.74 -7.55
N ARG A 93 -31.36 -16.50 -7.07
CA ARG A 93 -31.73 -15.31 -7.87
C ARG A 93 -30.65 -14.22 -7.91
N VAL A 94 -29.58 -14.38 -7.14
CA VAL A 94 -28.58 -13.33 -6.88
C VAL A 94 -27.16 -13.90 -7.01
N SER A 95 -26.27 -13.15 -7.66
CA SER A 95 -24.83 -13.40 -7.67
C SER A 95 -24.08 -12.15 -7.22
N LEU A 96 -23.04 -12.30 -6.40
CA LEU A 96 -22.24 -11.16 -5.95
C LEU A 96 -20.75 -11.46 -5.82
N VAL A 97 -19.97 -10.38 -5.89
CA VAL A 97 -18.55 -10.33 -5.52
C VAL A 97 -18.38 -9.35 -4.36
N HIS A 98 -17.41 -9.64 -3.49
CA HIS A 98 -17.20 -8.93 -2.22
C HIS A 98 -15.71 -8.66 -1.97
N ASN A 99 -15.41 -7.44 -1.50
CA ASN A 99 -14.15 -7.03 -0.90
C ASN A 99 -14.42 -6.62 0.55
N GLY A 100 -13.85 -7.30 1.55
CA GLY A 100 -14.09 -6.98 2.95
C GLY A 100 -14.16 -8.22 3.84
N ILE A 101 -14.77 -8.09 5.02
CA ILE A 101 -15.07 -9.17 5.96
C ILE A 101 -16.46 -8.93 6.57
N ILE A 102 -17.30 -9.97 6.58
CA ILE A 102 -18.58 -9.97 7.30
C ILE A 102 -18.39 -10.56 8.71
N GLU A 103 -18.22 -9.71 9.71
CA GLU A 103 -17.88 -10.10 11.08
C GLU A 103 -18.92 -11.03 11.73
N ASN A 104 -20.21 -10.82 11.47
CA ASN A 104 -21.29 -11.61 12.06
C ASN A 104 -21.75 -12.79 11.19
N TYR A 105 -20.94 -13.21 10.21
CA TYR A 105 -21.29 -14.30 9.27
C TYR A 105 -21.73 -15.59 9.96
N ALA A 106 -21.13 -15.96 11.10
CA ALA A 106 -21.48 -17.18 11.82
C ALA A 106 -22.94 -17.19 12.32
N GLN A 107 -23.41 -16.06 12.87
CA GLN A 107 -24.79 -15.91 13.35
C GLN A 107 -25.78 -15.93 12.17
N LEU A 108 -25.44 -15.25 11.08
CA LEU A 108 -26.24 -15.20 9.85
C LEU A 108 -26.32 -16.58 9.17
N LYS A 109 -25.22 -17.35 9.17
CA LYS A 109 -25.15 -18.71 8.63
C LYS A 109 -26.05 -19.66 9.41
N GLU A 110 -25.99 -19.65 10.74
CA GLU A 110 -26.87 -20.45 11.59
C GLU A 110 -28.37 -20.11 11.37
N HIS A 111 -28.68 -18.81 11.21
CA HIS A 111 -30.03 -18.33 10.95
C HIS A 111 -30.59 -18.83 9.60
N LEU A 112 -29.77 -18.79 8.54
CA LEU A 112 -30.15 -19.26 7.21
C LEU A 112 -30.23 -20.80 7.13
N MET A 113 -29.33 -21.53 7.80
CA MET A 113 -29.41 -22.99 7.89
C MET A 113 -30.72 -23.46 8.54
N LYS A 114 -31.22 -22.76 9.57
CA LYS A 114 -32.54 -23.02 10.19
C LYS A 114 -33.72 -22.76 9.24
N ARG A 115 -33.51 -22.06 8.12
CA ARG A 115 -34.50 -21.85 7.05
C ARG A 115 -34.27 -22.73 5.81
N GLY A 116 -33.36 -23.72 5.89
CA GLY A 116 -33.13 -24.70 4.83
C GLY A 116 -32.07 -24.29 3.79
N TYR A 117 -31.29 -23.22 4.02
CA TYR A 117 -30.15 -22.91 3.17
C TYR A 117 -28.96 -23.84 3.49
N GLU A 118 -28.53 -24.61 2.48
CA GLU A 118 -27.25 -25.33 2.50
C GLU A 118 -26.07 -24.39 2.20
N PHE A 119 -24.85 -24.78 2.52
CA PHE A 119 -23.62 -24.02 2.29
C PHE A 119 -22.52 -24.92 1.74
N CYS A 120 -21.83 -24.48 0.67
CA CYS A 120 -20.79 -25.26 0.01
C CYS A 120 -19.38 -24.69 0.16
N SER A 121 -19.23 -23.46 0.66
CA SER A 121 -17.95 -22.78 0.86
C SER A 121 -17.68 -22.43 2.32
N GLU A 122 -16.43 -22.08 2.58
CA GLU A 122 -15.93 -21.62 3.86
C GLU A 122 -16.04 -20.09 4.01
N THR A 123 -16.50 -19.39 2.96
CA THR A 123 -16.48 -17.91 2.92
C THR A 123 -17.66 -17.29 3.64
N ASP A 124 -17.39 -16.17 4.28
CA ASP A 124 -18.36 -15.21 4.79
C ASP A 124 -19.30 -14.68 3.68
N THR A 125 -18.76 -14.57 2.46
CA THR A 125 -19.40 -14.02 1.28
C THR A 125 -20.55 -14.90 0.76
N GLU A 126 -20.48 -16.23 0.94
CA GLU A 126 -21.61 -17.11 0.63
C GLU A 126 -22.79 -16.90 1.59
N VAL A 127 -22.53 -16.50 2.84
CA VAL A 127 -23.57 -16.12 3.80
C VAL A 127 -24.28 -14.85 3.35
N LEU A 128 -23.51 -13.86 2.88
CA LEU A 128 -24.05 -12.60 2.40
C LEU A 128 -24.97 -12.77 1.17
N VAL A 129 -24.56 -13.55 0.16
CA VAL A 129 -25.40 -13.74 -1.05
C VAL A 129 -26.69 -14.49 -0.75
N LYS A 130 -26.68 -15.41 0.22
CA LYS A 130 -27.86 -16.17 0.63
C LYS A 130 -28.78 -15.35 1.54
N LEU A 131 -28.23 -14.46 2.35
CA LEU A 131 -29.02 -13.47 3.09
C LEU A 131 -29.72 -12.49 2.13
N LEU A 132 -29.01 -12.02 1.11
CA LEU A 132 -29.56 -11.11 0.10
C LEU A 132 -30.68 -11.78 -0.72
N ASP A 133 -30.49 -13.02 -1.17
CA ASP A 133 -31.55 -13.81 -1.80
C ASP A 133 -32.73 -14.03 -0.84
N HIS A 134 -32.49 -14.33 0.44
CA HIS A 134 -33.54 -14.50 1.43
C HIS A 134 -34.42 -13.25 1.61
N ASN A 135 -33.81 -12.07 1.63
CA ASN A 135 -34.49 -10.78 1.73
C ASN A 135 -35.09 -10.29 0.40
N TYR A 136 -34.83 -10.97 -0.72
CA TYR A 136 -35.25 -10.52 -2.05
C TYR A 136 -36.69 -10.95 -2.39
N HIS A 137 -37.53 -9.95 -2.64
CA HIS A 137 -38.96 -10.10 -2.95
C HIS A 137 -39.37 -9.41 -4.28
N GLY A 138 -38.42 -9.25 -5.21
CA GLY A 138 -38.64 -8.62 -6.53
C GLY A 138 -38.11 -7.18 -6.64
N GLU A 139 -37.76 -6.54 -5.52
CA GLU A 139 -37.22 -5.18 -5.47
C GLU A 139 -35.74 -5.21 -5.00
N PRO A 140 -34.76 -5.02 -5.90
CA PRO A 140 -33.33 -5.14 -5.56
C PRO A 140 -32.85 -4.16 -4.49
N LEU A 141 -33.27 -2.90 -4.54
CA LEU A 141 -32.79 -1.86 -3.63
C LEU A 141 -33.28 -2.10 -2.18
N ASP A 142 -34.55 -2.45 -2.02
CA ASP A 142 -35.14 -2.83 -0.72
C ASP A 142 -34.49 -4.10 -0.15
N ALA A 143 -34.24 -5.11 -0.99
CA ALA A 143 -33.55 -6.33 -0.59
C ALA A 143 -32.11 -6.06 -0.12
N ILE A 144 -31.39 -5.16 -0.79
CA ILE A 144 -30.06 -4.70 -0.37
C ILE A 144 -30.17 -4.01 0.99
N LEU A 145 -31.00 -2.97 1.14
CA LEU A 145 -31.14 -2.19 2.38
C LEU A 145 -31.42 -3.10 3.60
N ARG A 146 -32.43 -3.98 3.51
CA ARG A 146 -32.78 -4.96 4.57
C ARG A 146 -31.65 -5.95 4.89
N THR A 147 -30.78 -6.21 3.91
CA THR A 147 -29.59 -7.05 4.12
C THR A 147 -28.52 -6.28 4.88
N LEU A 148 -28.26 -5.02 4.52
CA LEU A 148 -27.24 -4.19 5.17
C LEU A 148 -27.57 -3.91 6.65
N GLU A 149 -28.85 -3.76 7.02
CA GLU A 149 -29.30 -3.64 8.41
C GLU A 149 -28.87 -4.82 9.31
N GLN A 150 -28.71 -6.01 8.73
CA GLN A 150 -28.38 -7.25 9.43
C GLN A 150 -26.86 -7.54 9.47
N VAL A 151 -26.05 -6.79 8.72
CA VAL A 151 -24.66 -7.15 8.39
C VAL A 151 -23.64 -6.24 9.08
N ARG A 152 -22.68 -6.84 9.78
CA ARG A 152 -21.56 -6.16 10.47
C ARG A 152 -20.23 -6.45 9.77
N GLY A 153 -19.24 -5.57 9.98
CA GLY A 153 -17.98 -5.54 9.24
C GLY A 153 -17.99 -4.58 8.04
N SER A 154 -16.97 -4.73 7.19
CA SER A 154 -16.65 -3.91 6.03
C SER A 154 -16.93 -4.66 4.73
N TYR A 155 -17.41 -3.96 3.69
CA TYR A 155 -17.74 -4.57 2.41
C TYR A 155 -17.82 -3.56 1.25
N GLY A 156 -17.16 -3.89 0.14
CA GLY A 156 -17.43 -3.36 -1.18
C GLY A 156 -18.09 -4.48 -1.99
N LEU A 157 -19.31 -4.25 -2.48
CA LEU A 157 -20.11 -5.26 -3.18
C LEU A 157 -20.35 -4.87 -4.63
N ALA A 158 -20.36 -5.86 -5.53
CA ALA A 158 -21.02 -5.76 -6.82
C ALA A 158 -21.95 -6.96 -7.00
N ILE A 159 -23.17 -6.72 -7.46
CA ILE A 159 -24.31 -7.62 -7.33
C ILE A 159 -25.08 -7.64 -8.66
N LEU A 160 -25.45 -8.84 -9.11
CA LEU A 160 -26.37 -9.10 -10.21
C LEU A 160 -27.62 -9.78 -9.65
N PHE A 161 -28.79 -9.32 -10.10
CA PHE A 161 -30.08 -10.00 -9.88
C PHE A 161 -30.55 -10.61 -11.19
N LYS A 162 -31.00 -11.86 -11.14
CA LYS A 162 -31.44 -12.61 -12.35
C LYS A 162 -32.57 -11.91 -13.09
N ASP A 163 -33.50 -11.30 -12.37
CA ASP A 163 -34.66 -10.61 -12.93
C ASP A 163 -34.31 -9.23 -13.54
N PHE A 164 -33.08 -8.74 -13.32
CA PHE A 164 -32.58 -7.44 -13.78
C PHE A 164 -31.24 -7.60 -14.53
N PRO A 165 -31.19 -8.38 -15.64
CA PRO A 165 -29.94 -8.74 -16.32
C PRO A 165 -29.21 -7.55 -16.97
N GLY A 166 -29.89 -6.41 -17.12
CA GLY A 166 -29.36 -5.13 -17.60
C GLY A 166 -29.05 -4.12 -16.50
N GLN A 167 -28.78 -4.56 -15.26
CA GLN A 167 -28.35 -3.69 -14.17
C GLN A 167 -27.25 -4.33 -13.30
N ILE A 168 -26.34 -3.50 -12.81
CA ILE A 168 -25.38 -3.85 -11.75
C ILE A 168 -25.70 -3.01 -10.53
N PHE A 169 -25.82 -3.64 -9.37
CA PHE A 169 -25.98 -2.98 -8.08
C PHE A 169 -24.66 -3.04 -7.33
N SER A 170 -24.29 -1.99 -6.62
CA SER A 170 -23.07 -1.94 -5.80
C SER A 170 -23.30 -1.24 -4.49
N VAL A 171 -22.50 -1.58 -3.48
CA VAL A 171 -22.60 -1.03 -2.12
C VAL A 171 -21.21 -0.78 -1.59
N ARG A 172 -20.96 0.42 -1.04
CA ARG A 172 -19.68 0.74 -0.39
C ARG A 172 -19.84 0.86 1.13
N LYS A 173 -19.03 0.12 1.89
CA LYS A 173 -18.81 0.30 3.32
C LYS A 173 -17.35 -0.01 3.67
N GLU A 174 -16.58 1.02 3.98
CA GLU A 174 -15.13 1.08 4.22
C GLU A 174 -14.25 0.63 3.03
N SER A 175 -14.51 -0.54 2.44
CA SER A 175 -13.78 -1.03 1.24
C SER A 175 -14.04 -0.14 0.02
N PRO A 176 -13.00 0.34 -0.71
CA PRO A 176 -13.16 1.26 -1.83
C PRO A 176 -13.97 0.72 -3.01
N LEU A 177 -14.87 1.57 -3.53
CA LEU A 177 -15.55 1.41 -4.82
C LEU A 177 -15.70 2.76 -5.52
N ILE A 178 -15.56 2.72 -6.84
CA ILE A 178 -15.75 3.84 -7.76
C ILE A 178 -16.63 3.41 -8.93
N VAL A 179 -17.37 4.37 -9.49
CA VAL A 179 -18.14 4.19 -10.73
C VAL A 179 -17.50 4.99 -11.85
N GLY A 180 -17.43 4.41 -13.06
CA GLY A 180 -16.89 5.05 -14.26
C GLY A 180 -17.98 5.32 -15.28
N TYR A 181 -17.99 6.53 -15.85
CA TYR A 181 -18.96 6.98 -16.82
C TYR A 181 -18.43 6.80 -18.24
N GLY A 182 -19.15 6.08 -19.10
CA GLY A 182 -18.81 5.87 -20.51
C GLY A 182 -19.90 6.33 -21.47
N ALA A 183 -19.61 6.24 -22.77
CA ALA A 183 -20.56 6.61 -23.82
C ALA A 183 -21.48 5.43 -24.17
N GLY A 184 -22.65 5.36 -23.52
CA GLY A 184 -23.59 4.23 -23.67
C GLY A 184 -23.12 2.94 -23.00
N GLU A 185 -22.30 3.10 -21.96
CA GLU A 185 -21.76 2.04 -21.12
C GLU A 185 -21.30 2.63 -19.78
N ASN A 186 -21.34 1.85 -18.71
CA ASN A 186 -20.89 2.26 -17.39
C ASN A 186 -20.09 1.14 -16.70
N PHE A 187 -19.23 1.55 -15.77
CA PHE A 187 -18.24 0.69 -15.14
C PHE A 187 -18.31 0.82 -13.62
N LEU A 188 -17.93 -0.26 -12.95
CA LEU A 188 -17.68 -0.29 -11.50
C LEU A 188 -16.27 -0.84 -11.28
N ALA A 189 -15.51 -0.28 -10.36
CA ALA A 189 -14.24 -0.87 -9.96
C ALA A 189 -13.91 -0.61 -8.49
N SER A 190 -13.04 -1.44 -7.91
CA SER A 190 -12.40 -1.13 -6.62
C SER A 190 -11.19 -0.19 -6.74
N ASP A 191 -10.79 0.20 -7.96
CA ASP A 191 -9.68 1.12 -8.22
C ASP A 191 -9.69 1.70 -9.65
N ILE A 192 -9.10 2.88 -9.81
CA ILE A 192 -9.04 3.67 -11.06
C ILE A 192 -8.34 2.93 -12.22
N PRO A 193 -7.22 2.20 -12.06
CA PRO A 193 -6.51 1.57 -13.17
C PRO A 193 -7.32 0.56 -14.00
N ALA A 194 -8.37 -0.03 -13.44
CA ALA A 194 -9.28 -0.92 -14.16
C ALA A 194 -10.18 -0.17 -15.16
N LEU A 195 -10.34 1.16 -15.00
CA LEU A 195 -11.23 2.00 -15.80
C LEU A 195 -10.49 2.77 -16.90
N LEU A 196 -9.21 3.13 -16.67
CA LEU A 196 -8.45 4.08 -17.50
C LEU A 196 -8.37 3.75 -19.00
N ARG A 197 -8.51 2.48 -19.39
CA ARG A 197 -8.56 2.05 -20.79
C ARG A 197 -9.85 2.49 -21.50
N TYR A 198 -10.93 2.65 -20.75
CA TYR A 198 -12.30 2.83 -21.24
C TYR A 198 -12.87 4.22 -20.94
N THR A 199 -12.58 4.77 -19.76
CA THR A 199 -12.96 6.12 -19.37
C THR A 199 -11.97 6.73 -18.39
N ARG A 200 -11.90 8.07 -18.39
CA ARG A 200 -11.24 8.87 -17.36
C ARG A 200 -12.22 9.52 -16.40
N ASP A 201 -13.50 9.53 -16.72
CA ASP A 201 -14.52 10.20 -15.92
C ASP A 201 -15.15 9.20 -14.95
N TYR A 202 -15.09 9.53 -13.66
CA TYR A 202 -15.49 8.65 -12.56
C TYR A 202 -16.09 9.44 -11.41
N ALA A 203 -16.76 8.72 -10.50
CA ALA A 203 -17.13 9.22 -9.19
C ALA A 203 -16.75 8.19 -8.12
N VAL A 204 -16.40 8.67 -6.94
CA VAL A 204 -16.14 7.81 -5.77
C VAL A 204 -17.44 7.65 -4.99
N LEU A 205 -17.83 6.41 -4.72
CA LEU A 205 -18.96 6.14 -3.82
C LEU A 205 -18.53 6.50 -2.39
N GLU A 206 -19.42 7.05 -1.58
CA GLU A 206 -19.15 7.35 -0.16
C GLU A 206 -19.68 6.25 0.77
N GLU A 207 -19.40 6.39 2.07
CA GLU A 207 -19.72 5.40 3.09
C GLU A 207 -21.24 5.15 3.18
N GLY A 208 -21.68 3.91 2.96
CA GLY A 208 -23.08 3.52 2.97
C GLY A 208 -23.83 3.77 1.66
N GLU A 209 -23.18 4.32 0.62
CA GLU A 209 -23.85 4.55 -0.67
C GLU A 209 -24.07 3.26 -1.47
N ILE A 210 -25.19 3.25 -2.19
CA ILE A 210 -25.61 2.19 -3.10
C ILE A 210 -25.69 2.78 -4.52
N ALA A 211 -24.96 2.23 -5.49
CA ALA A 211 -25.08 2.65 -6.89
C ALA A 211 -25.77 1.59 -7.76
N VAL A 212 -26.63 2.05 -8.67
CA VAL A 212 -27.36 1.24 -9.65
C VAL A 212 -26.91 1.69 -11.03
N LEU A 213 -26.22 0.80 -11.74
CA LEU A 213 -25.64 1.06 -13.06
C LEU A 213 -26.47 0.38 -14.13
N SER A 214 -26.92 1.14 -15.12
CA SER A 214 -27.41 0.64 -16.41
C SER A 214 -26.46 1.08 -17.53
N ALA A 215 -26.71 0.69 -18.79
CA ALA A 215 -25.88 1.16 -19.92
C ALA A 215 -26.02 2.67 -20.19
N ASP A 216 -27.16 3.27 -19.82
CA ASP A 216 -27.50 4.67 -20.09
C ASP A 216 -27.22 5.62 -18.91
N LYS A 217 -27.21 5.13 -17.66
CA LYS A 217 -27.05 5.98 -16.47
C LYS A 217 -26.46 5.25 -15.26
N ILE A 218 -26.09 6.04 -14.26
CA ILE A 218 -25.72 5.58 -12.91
C ILE A 218 -26.52 6.41 -11.90
N ASP A 219 -27.45 5.77 -11.19
CA ASP A 219 -28.14 6.37 -10.05
C ASP A 219 -27.41 5.98 -8.77
N VAL A 220 -27.28 6.91 -7.81
CA VAL A 220 -26.68 6.63 -6.49
C VAL A 220 -27.66 7.01 -5.39
N TYR A 221 -27.70 6.20 -4.34
CA TYR A 221 -28.58 6.34 -3.19
C TYR A 221 -27.78 6.30 -1.89
N ASP A 222 -28.27 6.97 -0.84
CA ASP A 222 -27.74 6.85 0.52
C ASP A 222 -28.21 5.55 1.20
N ALA A 223 -27.74 5.32 2.43
CA ALA A 223 -28.11 4.17 3.26
C ALA A 223 -29.60 4.14 3.69
N PHE A 224 -30.39 5.15 3.33
CA PHE A 224 -31.84 5.24 3.56
C PHE A 224 -32.65 5.17 2.25
N GLY A 225 -32.00 5.04 1.10
CA GLY A 225 -32.64 4.98 -0.22
C GLY A 225 -32.95 6.34 -0.85
N HIS A 226 -32.43 7.46 -0.32
CA HIS A 226 -32.58 8.78 -0.97
C HIS A 226 -31.54 8.98 -2.07
N PRO A 227 -31.89 9.61 -3.21
CA PRO A 227 -30.93 9.84 -4.29
C PRO A 227 -29.84 10.87 -3.92
N VAL A 228 -28.60 10.57 -4.29
CA VAL A 228 -27.41 11.37 -4.01
C VAL A 228 -26.78 11.84 -5.33
N GLN A 229 -26.49 13.13 -5.44
CA GLN A 229 -25.71 13.66 -6.56
C GLN A 229 -24.20 13.46 -6.31
N LYS A 230 -23.51 12.86 -7.28
CA LYS A 230 -22.07 12.63 -7.21
C LYS A 230 -21.29 13.76 -7.89
N GLN A 231 -20.15 14.12 -7.31
CA GLN A 231 -19.14 14.93 -8.00
C GLN A 231 -18.47 14.08 -9.08
N HIS A 232 -18.54 14.54 -10.32
CA HIS A 232 -17.78 13.96 -11.42
C HIS A 232 -16.31 14.40 -11.31
N LEU A 233 -15.40 13.43 -11.41
CA LEU A 233 -13.95 13.60 -11.34
C LEU A 233 -13.34 13.03 -12.63
N THR A 234 -12.24 13.63 -13.09
CA THR A 234 -11.46 13.13 -14.22
C THR A 234 -10.12 12.61 -13.72
N ALA A 235 -9.69 11.45 -14.20
CA ALA A 235 -8.45 10.81 -13.79
C ALA A 235 -7.26 11.31 -14.62
N ASP A 236 -6.36 12.08 -14.01
CA ASP A 236 -5.14 12.65 -14.64
C ASP A 236 -3.98 11.64 -14.80
N TRP A 237 -4.24 10.34 -14.66
CA TRP A 237 -3.17 9.32 -14.65
C TRP A 237 -2.77 8.93 -16.08
N ASP A 238 -1.46 8.90 -16.37
CA ASP A 238 -0.97 8.29 -17.60
C ASP A 238 -1.05 6.76 -17.49
N ILE A 239 -1.61 6.13 -18.52
CA ILE A 239 -1.74 4.67 -18.62
C ILE A 239 -0.35 4.02 -18.64
N GLY A 240 0.63 4.65 -19.29
CA GLY A 240 2.01 4.14 -19.37
C GLY A 240 2.71 4.05 -18.02
N ALA A 241 2.31 4.85 -17.03
CA ALA A 241 2.90 4.81 -15.69
C ALA A 241 2.61 3.48 -14.95
N ALA A 242 1.52 2.80 -15.31
CA ALA A 242 1.10 1.50 -14.78
C ALA A 242 1.63 0.29 -15.58
N GLU A 243 2.51 0.51 -16.56
CA GLU A 243 3.18 -0.55 -17.34
C GLU A 243 4.63 -0.75 -16.90
N LYS A 244 5.27 -1.85 -17.35
CA LYS A 244 6.66 -2.17 -16.98
C LYS A 244 7.71 -1.30 -17.68
N GLY A 245 7.37 -0.52 -18.71
CA GLY A 245 8.27 0.47 -19.33
C GLY A 245 9.61 -0.08 -19.82
N GLY A 246 9.67 -1.35 -20.26
CA GLY A 246 10.91 -2.01 -20.69
C GLY A 246 11.71 -2.70 -19.58
N TYR A 247 11.33 -2.56 -18.30
CA TYR A 247 11.93 -3.32 -17.20
C TYR A 247 11.32 -4.73 -17.11
N PRO A 248 12.07 -5.74 -16.61
CA PRO A 248 11.54 -7.09 -16.41
C PRO A 248 10.47 -7.16 -15.30
N HIS A 249 10.57 -6.28 -14.30
CA HIS A 249 9.75 -6.27 -13.09
C HIS A 249 9.31 -4.84 -12.78
N PHE A 250 8.10 -4.70 -12.24
CA PHE A 250 7.57 -3.44 -11.74
C PHE A 250 8.47 -2.89 -10.62
N MET A 251 8.89 -3.74 -9.69
CA MET A 251 9.77 -3.31 -8.60
C MET A 251 11.08 -2.69 -9.10
N LEU A 252 11.69 -3.23 -10.17
CA LEU A 252 12.93 -2.66 -10.71
C LEU A 252 12.69 -1.30 -11.39
N LYS A 253 11.58 -1.16 -12.13
CA LYS A 253 11.14 0.13 -12.68
C LYS A 253 10.99 1.15 -11.56
N GLU A 254 10.26 0.81 -10.52
CA GLU A 254 9.95 1.72 -9.40
C GLU A 254 11.20 2.15 -8.63
N ILE A 255 12.16 1.25 -8.44
CA ILE A 255 13.48 1.59 -7.88
C ILE A 255 14.18 2.64 -8.75
N HIS A 256 14.11 2.53 -10.08
CA HIS A 256 14.73 3.47 -11.03
C HIS A 256 13.93 4.78 -11.19
N GLU A 257 12.63 4.79 -10.90
CA GLU A 257 11.77 5.98 -10.92
C GLU A 257 11.97 6.90 -9.71
N GLN A 258 12.73 6.48 -8.69
CA GLN A 258 12.95 7.24 -7.46
C GLN A 258 13.47 8.69 -7.65
N PRO A 259 14.41 9.00 -8.56
CA PRO A 259 14.87 10.37 -8.77
C PRO A 259 13.75 11.28 -9.28
N GLU A 260 12.98 10.80 -10.26
CA GLU A 260 11.84 11.50 -10.85
C GLU A 260 10.69 11.67 -9.83
N ALA A 261 10.37 10.61 -9.08
CA ALA A 261 9.36 10.64 -8.02
C ALA A 261 9.75 11.66 -6.93
N LEU A 262 10.98 11.61 -6.42
CA LEU A 262 11.49 12.58 -5.43
C LEU A 262 11.45 14.01 -5.95
N ARG A 263 11.81 14.24 -7.23
CA ARG A 263 11.73 15.57 -7.85
C ARG A 263 10.28 16.08 -7.89
N ALA A 264 9.32 15.22 -8.26
CA ALA A 264 7.90 15.55 -8.27
C ALA A 264 7.32 15.79 -6.87
N THR A 265 7.84 15.10 -5.84
CA THR A 265 7.43 15.29 -4.44
C THR A 265 7.96 16.59 -3.85
N VAL A 266 9.25 16.90 -4.08
CA VAL A 266 9.98 17.96 -3.37
C VAL A 266 9.82 19.32 -4.05
N ASN A 267 10.03 19.42 -5.38
CA ASN A 267 10.10 20.72 -6.03
C ASN A 267 8.82 21.58 -5.91
N PRO A 268 7.59 21.04 -6.00
CA PRO A 268 6.37 21.83 -5.78
C PRO A 268 6.21 22.36 -4.35
N ARG A 269 7.07 21.92 -3.42
CA ARG A 269 7.05 22.25 -1.99
C ARG A 269 8.28 23.04 -1.54
N VAL A 270 8.97 23.68 -2.49
CA VAL A 270 10.07 24.60 -2.21
C VAL A 270 9.75 25.94 -2.86
N GLN A 271 9.64 26.98 -2.04
CA GLN A 271 9.48 28.36 -2.49
C GLN A 271 10.66 29.18 -1.97
N ASP A 272 11.33 29.91 -2.86
CA ASP A 272 12.51 30.72 -2.53
C ASP A 272 13.59 29.93 -1.75
N GLY A 273 13.75 28.62 -2.04
CA GLY A 273 14.68 27.74 -1.33
C GLY A 273 14.27 27.34 0.09
N LEU A 274 13.04 27.65 0.53
CA LEU A 274 12.47 27.28 1.83
C LEU A 274 11.32 26.27 1.67
N PRO A 275 11.03 25.45 2.70
CA PRO A 275 10.00 24.41 2.62
C PRO A 275 8.60 25.04 2.68
N ALA A 276 7.86 24.96 1.59
CA ALA A 276 6.49 25.45 1.44
C ALA A 276 5.55 24.26 1.29
N LEU A 277 5.01 23.74 2.41
CA LEU A 277 4.24 22.49 2.41
C LEU A 277 2.97 22.51 1.53
N GLY A 278 2.40 23.69 1.27
CA GLY A 278 1.25 23.87 0.38
C GLY A 278 -0.07 23.29 0.93
N VAL A 279 -0.19 23.15 2.25
CA VAL A 279 -1.34 22.53 2.93
C VAL A 279 -2.31 23.62 3.41
N PRO A 280 -3.53 23.74 2.86
CA PRO A 280 -4.49 24.74 3.29
C PRO A 280 -4.86 24.57 4.78
N GLY A 281 -4.85 25.69 5.52
CA GLY A 281 -5.22 25.72 6.94
C GLY A 281 -4.19 25.17 7.92
N LEU A 282 -3.05 24.61 7.48
CA LEU A 282 -1.93 24.25 8.34
C LEU A 282 -0.97 25.45 8.44
N THR A 283 -1.11 26.24 9.50
CA THR A 283 -0.36 27.51 9.67
C THR A 283 0.90 27.35 10.52
N ASP A 284 1.80 28.34 10.44
CA ASP A 284 3.03 28.35 11.25
C ASP A 284 2.74 28.53 12.73
N GLU A 285 1.69 29.27 13.10
CA GLU A 285 1.26 29.41 14.49
C GLU A 285 0.80 28.08 15.08
N TYR A 286 0.11 27.24 14.27
CA TYR A 286 -0.25 25.89 14.69
C TYR A 286 1.01 25.02 14.86
N LEU A 287 1.92 25.02 13.88
CA LEU A 287 3.18 24.26 13.94
C LEU A 287 4.08 24.70 15.11
N ALA A 288 4.09 26.00 15.44
CA ALA A 288 4.77 26.56 16.59
C ALA A 288 4.17 26.04 17.92
N GLY A 289 2.86 25.82 17.96
CA GLY A 289 2.13 25.29 19.12
C GLY A 289 2.19 23.78 19.34
N VAL A 290 2.69 22.98 18.38
CA VAL A 290 2.76 21.51 18.52
C VAL A 290 3.70 21.12 19.69
N GLU A 291 3.21 20.29 20.61
CA GLU A 291 3.99 19.81 21.76
C GLU A 291 4.63 18.44 21.49
N ASN A 292 3.84 17.48 21.01
CA ASN A 292 4.31 16.14 20.65
C ASN A 292 3.78 15.73 19.28
N ILE A 293 4.50 14.83 18.61
CA ILE A 293 4.05 14.23 17.34
C ILE A 293 3.96 12.71 17.50
N HIS A 294 2.84 12.13 17.10
CA HIS A 294 2.65 10.68 17.06
C HIS A 294 2.55 10.23 15.61
N ILE A 295 3.58 9.56 15.09
CA ILE A 295 3.57 8.99 13.74
C ILE A 295 2.99 7.58 13.81
N VAL A 296 1.88 7.33 13.13
CA VAL A 296 1.17 6.05 13.18
C VAL A 296 1.04 5.46 11.77
N ALA A 297 1.55 4.25 11.59
CA ALA A 297 1.68 3.59 10.29
C ALA A 297 1.86 2.07 10.41
N CYS A 298 1.98 1.36 9.27
CA CYS A 298 2.28 -0.08 9.20
C CYS A 298 3.46 -0.35 8.26
N GLY A 299 4.27 -1.38 8.58
CA GLY A 299 5.36 -1.88 7.72
C GLY A 299 6.34 -0.79 7.25
N THR A 300 6.66 -0.79 5.96
CA THR A 300 7.54 0.21 5.30
C THR A 300 7.16 1.67 5.62
N ALA A 301 5.87 2.00 5.74
CA ALA A 301 5.44 3.36 6.09
C ALA A 301 5.80 3.73 7.55
N MET A 302 5.81 2.76 8.47
CA MET A 302 6.31 2.94 9.83
C MET A 302 7.83 3.14 9.85
N HIS A 303 8.58 2.42 9.01
CA HIS A 303 10.03 2.65 8.87
C HIS A 303 10.35 4.06 8.33
N ALA A 304 9.54 4.60 7.41
CA ALA A 304 9.66 5.99 6.98
C ALA A 304 9.37 6.95 8.15
N GLY A 305 8.38 6.61 8.99
CA GLY A 305 8.12 7.27 10.28
C GLY A 305 9.30 7.25 11.25
N MET A 306 10.04 6.14 11.36
CA MET A 306 11.24 6.05 12.22
C MET A 306 12.37 6.98 11.75
N VAL A 307 12.55 7.11 10.43
CA VAL A 307 13.46 8.11 9.83
C VAL A 307 12.93 9.53 10.10
N GLY A 308 11.64 9.76 9.90
CA GLY A 308 10.96 11.04 10.18
C GLY A 308 11.11 11.50 11.63
N LYS A 309 10.88 10.62 12.61
CA LYS A 309 11.16 10.86 14.04
C LYS A 309 12.57 11.38 14.24
N THR A 310 13.56 10.65 13.72
CA THR A 310 14.97 10.99 13.88
C THR A 310 15.30 12.35 13.25
N ALA A 311 14.66 12.71 12.13
CA ALA A 311 14.78 14.01 11.48
C ALA A 311 14.11 15.14 12.28
N ILE A 312 12.87 14.96 12.72
CA ILE A 312 12.09 15.95 13.48
C ILE A 312 12.75 16.24 14.84
N GLU A 313 13.16 15.21 15.59
CA GLU A 313 13.83 15.38 16.89
C GLU A 313 15.19 16.07 16.75
N ARG A 314 15.90 15.85 15.64
CA ARG A 314 17.21 16.46 15.36
C ARG A 314 17.09 17.91 14.88
N ILE A 315 16.19 18.18 13.93
CA ILE A 315 16.03 19.49 13.27
C ILE A 315 15.11 20.40 14.08
N ALA A 316 13.85 19.98 14.31
CA ALA A 316 12.79 20.80 14.90
C ALA A 316 12.69 20.74 16.43
N ARG A 317 13.42 19.81 17.07
CA ARG A 317 13.47 19.63 18.53
C ARG A 317 12.11 19.34 19.18
N VAL A 318 11.19 18.69 18.45
CA VAL A 318 9.90 18.23 18.96
C VAL A 318 9.97 16.73 19.28
N PRO A 319 9.50 16.26 20.44
CA PRO A 319 9.36 14.83 20.75
C PRO A 319 8.49 14.10 19.72
N VAL A 320 8.96 12.94 19.25
CA VAL A 320 8.19 12.11 18.31
C VAL A 320 8.03 10.69 18.83
N TYR A 321 6.80 10.18 18.80
CA TYR A 321 6.47 8.78 19.02
C TYR A 321 6.19 8.12 17.67
N VAL A 322 6.58 6.86 17.50
CA VAL A 322 6.30 6.10 16.27
C VAL A 322 5.66 4.79 16.68
N ASP A 323 4.46 4.55 16.20
CA ASP A 323 3.62 3.43 16.64
C ASP A 323 3.10 2.62 15.46
N ILE A 324 3.01 1.31 15.68
CA ILE A 324 2.32 0.39 14.78
C ILE A 324 0.82 0.64 14.93
N ALA A 325 0.12 0.85 13.82
CA ALA A 325 -1.29 1.29 13.86
C ALA A 325 -2.24 0.27 14.52
N SER A 326 -1.97 -1.03 14.37
CA SER A 326 -2.71 -2.12 15.05
C SER A 326 -2.65 -2.00 16.57
N GLU A 327 -1.47 -1.68 17.12
CA GLU A 327 -1.29 -1.52 18.57
C GLU A 327 -1.87 -0.18 19.04
N PHE A 328 -1.68 0.88 18.25
CA PHE A 328 -2.14 2.22 18.58
C PHE A 328 -3.67 2.28 18.79
N ARG A 329 -4.46 1.60 17.94
CA ARG A 329 -5.93 1.59 18.04
C ARG A 329 -6.46 0.83 19.25
N TYR A 330 -5.70 -0.11 19.82
CA TYR A 330 -6.16 -0.98 20.91
C TYR A 330 -5.61 -0.64 22.30
N ARG A 331 -4.50 0.11 22.39
CA ARG A 331 -3.80 0.39 23.66
C ARG A 331 -4.31 1.57 24.50
N ASP A 332 -5.40 2.23 24.09
CA ASP A 332 -5.90 3.49 24.67
C ASP A 332 -4.82 4.63 24.68
N PRO A 333 -4.52 5.25 23.51
CA PRO A 333 -3.41 6.19 23.40
C PRO A 333 -3.66 7.51 24.15
N VAL A 334 -2.66 7.94 24.91
CA VAL A 334 -2.64 9.23 25.60
C VAL A 334 -2.26 10.33 24.60
N LEU A 335 -3.22 11.19 24.27
CA LEU A 335 -3.07 12.29 23.32
C LEU A 335 -3.38 13.63 23.99
N GLY A 336 -2.46 14.59 23.87
CA GLY A 336 -2.63 15.97 24.30
C GLY A 336 -3.41 16.82 23.30
N LYS A 337 -3.94 17.97 23.75
CA LYS A 337 -4.65 18.93 22.88
C LYS A 337 -3.75 19.60 21.84
N ASN A 338 -2.46 19.68 22.14
CA ASN A 338 -1.41 20.26 21.30
C ASN A 338 -0.59 19.18 20.58
N ASP A 339 -1.05 17.93 20.61
CA ASP A 339 -0.41 16.83 19.90
C ASP A 339 -0.89 16.78 18.44
N LEU A 340 0.04 16.45 17.54
CA LEU A 340 -0.24 16.18 16.13
C LEU A 340 -0.07 14.69 15.84
N VAL A 341 -1.11 14.05 15.31
CA VAL A 341 -1.03 12.65 14.85
C VAL A 341 -0.77 12.64 13.34
N VAL A 342 0.37 12.08 12.94
CA VAL A 342 0.78 11.97 11.54
C VAL A 342 0.53 10.55 11.05
N ILE A 343 -0.38 10.39 10.10
CA ILE A 343 -0.77 9.08 9.56
C ILE A 343 -0.03 8.85 8.25
N ILE A 344 0.73 7.77 8.10
CA ILE A 344 1.45 7.46 6.86
C ILE A 344 0.88 6.19 6.23
N SER A 345 0.38 6.29 4.99
CA SER A 345 -0.09 5.14 4.20
C SER A 345 0.12 5.38 2.71
N GLN A 346 0.74 4.43 2.00
CA GLN A 346 0.92 4.54 0.55
C GLN A 346 -0.45 4.56 -0.17
N SER A 347 -1.31 3.58 0.14
CA SER A 347 -2.62 3.45 -0.49
C SER A 347 -3.64 4.48 0.02
N GLY A 348 -3.50 4.92 1.27
CA GLY A 348 -4.53 5.71 1.95
C GLY A 348 -5.77 4.89 2.35
N GLU A 349 -5.69 3.56 2.25
CA GLU A 349 -6.80 2.62 2.49
C GLU A 349 -6.46 1.54 3.53
N THR A 350 -5.28 1.63 4.18
CA THR A 350 -4.86 0.64 5.19
C THR A 350 -5.73 0.74 6.44
N LEU A 351 -6.43 -0.36 6.79
CA LEU A 351 -7.52 -0.37 7.77
C LEU A 351 -7.08 0.14 9.16
N ASP A 352 -6.00 -0.42 9.73
CA ASP A 352 -5.50 0.00 11.04
C ASP A 352 -5.11 1.47 11.10
N THR A 353 -4.51 2.00 10.03
CA THR A 353 -4.13 3.42 9.98
C THR A 353 -5.34 4.34 9.84
N LEU A 354 -6.42 3.90 9.18
CA LEU A 354 -7.69 4.62 9.14
C LEU A 354 -8.41 4.56 10.50
N ALA A 355 -8.37 3.42 11.19
CA ALA A 355 -8.91 3.28 12.54
C ALA A 355 -8.14 4.15 13.56
N ALA A 356 -6.80 4.15 13.50
CA ALA A 356 -5.96 5.01 14.33
C ALA A 356 -6.21 6.51 14.06
N LEU A 357 -6.46 6.90 12.81
CA LEU A 357 -6.86 8.26 12.44
C LEU A 357 -8.22 8.63 13.08
N LYS A 358 -9.24 7.79 12.91
CA LYS A 358 -10.58 8.00 13.51
C LYS A 358 -10.46 8.18 15.03
N LEU A 359 -9.74 7.28 15.70
CA LEU A 359 -9.49 7.34 17.15
C LEU A 359 -8.77 8.62 17.58
N ALA A 360 -7.73 9.06 16.85
CA ALA A 360 -7.03 10.30 17.16
C ALA A 360 -7.97 11.52 17.12
N ARG A 361 -8.85 11.58 16.11
CA ARG A 361 -9.87 12.64 15.99
C ARG A 361 -10.93 12.57 17.09
N GLU A 362 -11.38 11.37 17.47
CA GLU A 362 -12.31 11.16 18.58
C GLU A 362 -11.72 11.62 19.93
N ARG A 363 -10.41 11.50 20.10
CA ARG A 363 -9.67 12.06 21.25
C ARG A 363 -9.35 13.56 21.14
N GLY A 364 -9.77 14.21 20.06
CA GLY A 364 -9.60 15.64 19.83
C GLY A 364 -8.21 16.07 19.38
N ALA A 365 -7.31 15.12 19.06
CA ALA A 365 -6.02 15.42 18.44
C ALA A 365 -6.21 15.74 16.95
N LYS A 366 -5.33 16.58 16.42
CA LYS A 366 -5.34 16.92 14.98
C LYS A 366 -4.57 15.90 14.16
N THR A 367 -5.00 15.70 12.92
CA THR A 367 -4.50 14.65 12.03
C THR A 367 -3.90 15.19 10.74
N LEU A 368 -2.67 14.74 10.41
CA LEU A 368 -1.97 15.03 9.17
C LEU A 368 -1.69 13.73 8.42
N ALA A 369 -2.33 13.52 7.28
CA ALA A 369 -2.12 12.33 6.44
C ALA A 369 -1.00 12.55 5.42
N VAL A 370 0.00 11.65 5.39
CA VAL A 370 1.01 11.53 4.33
C VAL A 370 0.64 10.33 3.46
N VAL A 371 0.06 10.60 2.30
CA VAL A 371 -0.55 9.57 1.43
C VAL A 371 -0.23 9.78 -0.05
N ASN A 372 -0.25 8.71 -0.86
CA ASN A 372 0.04 8.83 -2.28
C ASN A 372 -1.22 8.98 -3.14
N VAL A 373 -2.33 8.36 -2.73
CA VAL A 373 -3.58 8.32 -3.51
C VAL A 373 -4.48 9.51 -3.14
N VAL A 374 -4.73 10.38 -4.13
CA VAL A 374 -5.65 11.52 -4.01
C VAL A 374 -7.08 11.02 -3.78
N GLY A 375 -7.78 11.61 -2.80
CA GLY A 375 -9.16 11.23 -2.48
C GLY A 375 -9.32 9.83 -1.87
N SER A 376 -8.25 9.24 -1.34
CA SER A 376 -8.31 8.01 -0.53
C SER A 376 -9.07 8.23 0.79
N SER A 377 -9.50 7.14 1.45
CA SER A 377 -10.27 7.21 2.70
C SER A 377 -9.53 7.93 3.82
N ILE A 378 -8.22 7.71 3.97
CA ILE A 378 -7.37 8.45 4.91
C ILE A 378 -7.24 9.92 4.51
N ALA A 379 -7.14 10.23 3.22
CA ALA A 379 -7.08 11.62 2.75
C ALA A 379 -8.37 12.41 3.05
N ARG A 380 -9.55 11.80 2.83
CA ARG A 380 -10.85 12.41 3.19
C ARG A 380 -11.02 12.57 4.70
N ALA A 381 -10.50 11.63 5.49
CA ALA A 381 -10.73 11.58 6.92
C ALA A 381 -9.79 12.49 7.74
N ALA A 382 -8.64 12.90 7.21
CA ALA A 382 -7.68 13.74 7.94
C ALA A 382 -8.13 15.21 8.05
N ASP A 383 -7.57 15.96 9.02
CA ASP A 383 -7.69 17.43 9.04
C ASP A 383 -6.84 18.08 7.93
N TRP A 384 -5.68 17.49 7.64
CA TRP A 384 -4.70 17.96 6.67
C TRP A 384 -4.09 16.81 5.87
N VAL A 385 -3.67 17.07 4.63
CA VAL A 385 -3.11 16.05 3.72
C VAL A 385 -1.85 16.55 3.01
N LEU A 386 -0.80 15.75 3.04
CA LEU A 386 0.43 15.90 2.27
C LEU A 386 0.55 14.76 1.25
N TYR A 387 0.21 15.05 -0.01
CA TYR A 387 0.28 14.06 -1.08
C TYR A 387 1.72 13.78 -1.54
N THR A 388 2.14 12.52 -1.54
CA THR A 388 3.53 12.16 -1.87
C THR A 388 3.84 12.21 -3.38
N TYR A 389 2.83 12.12 -4.26
CA TYR A 389 2.96 12.24 -5.72
C TYR A 389 4.02 11.30 -6.37
N ALA A 390 4.15 10.06 -5.89
CA ALA A 390 5.08 9.04 -6.42
C ALA A 390 4.66 8.46 -7.79
N GLY A 391 3.49 8.83 -8.30
CA GLY A 391 2.76 8.07 -9.33
C GLY A 391 2.13 6.78 -8.77
N PRO A 392 1.52 5.94 -9.62
CA PRO A 392 1.03 4.61 -9.24
C PRO A 392 2.21 3.73 -8.79
N GLU A 393 1.92 2.65 -8.03
CA GLU A 393 2.93 1.67 -7.53
C GLU A 393 3.83 1.07 -8.64
N ILE A 394 3.73 -0.21 -9.00
CA ILE A 394 2.65 -1.22 -8.87
C ILE A 394 3.04 -2.43 -7.99
N ALA A 395 4.33 -2.74 -7.79
CA ALA A 395 4.80 -3.93 -7.06
C ALA A 395 4.32 -3.98 -5.60
N VAL A 396 4.19 -5.18 -5.01
CA VAL A 396 3.71 -5.34 -3.62
C VAL A 396 4.68 -4.71 -2.61
N ALA A 397 5.99 -4.96 -2.76
CA ALA A 397 7.02 -4.37 -1.92
C ALA A 397 7.25 -2.89 -2.32
N SER A 398 6.78 -1.94 -1.50
CA SER A 398 6.97 -0.51 -1.77
C SER A 398 8.45 -0.13 -1.87
N THR A 399 8.77 0.78 -2.80
CA THR A 399 10.14 1.22 -3.07
C THR A 399 10.21 2.74 -3.15
N LYS A 400 9.70 3.33 -4.23
CA LYS A 400 9.64 4.79 -4.40
C LYS A 400 8.73 5.47 -3.39
N ALA A 401 7.62 4.82 -2.99
CA ALA A 401 6.73 5.34 -1.95
C ALA A 401 7.46 5.61 -0.63
N TYR A 402 8.37 4.74 -0.20
CA TYR A 402 9.18 4.93 1.00
C TYR A 402 10.07 6.17 0.91
N SER A 403 10.79 6.32 -0.20
CA SER A 403 11.69 7.45 -0.42
C SER A 403 10.96 8.79 -0.48
N VAL A 404 9.79 8.86 -1.14
CA VAL A 404 8.99 10.09 -1.14
C VAL A 404 8.31 10.38 0.20
N GLN A 405 7.93 9.35 0.97
CA GLN A 405 7.46 9.53 2.35
C GLN A 405 8.55 10.14 3.23
N MET A 406 9.79 9.63 3.16
CA MET A 406 10.94 10.25 3.84
C MET A 406 11.13 11.72 3.39
N ALA A 407 11.07 12.00 2.08
CA ALA A 407 11.22 13.36 1.56
C ALA A 407 10.14 14.34 2.08
N VAL A 408 8.88 13.92 2.17
CA VAL A 408 7.80 14.70 2.78
C VAL A 408 8.05 14.93 4.27
N LEU A 409 8.52 13.92 5.01
CA LEU A 409 8.84 14.04 6.44
C LEU A 409 10.04 14.97 6.69
N TYR A 410 11.03 15.00 5.80
CA TYR A 410 12.12 15.98 5.85
C TYR A 410 11.63 17.41 5.61
N LEU A 411 10.80 17.65 4.58
CA LEU A 411 10.19 18.96 4.34
C LEU A 411 9.32 19.42 5.52
N PHE A 412 8.56 18.50 6.11
CA PHE A 412 7.77 18.75 7.31
C PHE A 412 8.67 19.12 8.51
N ALA A 413 9.74 18.36 8.76
CA ALA A 413 10.71 18.67 9.83
C ALA A 413 11.37 20.04 9.64
N LEU A 414 11.74 20.39 8.41
CA LEU A 414 12.34 21.69 8.06
C LEU A 414 11.35 22.85 8.26
N ARG A 415 10.09 22.68 7.83
CA ARG A 415 9.04 23.70 8.01
C ARG A 415 8.67 23.88 9.48
N LEU A 416 8.52 22.78 10.22
CA LEU A 416 8.27 22.79 11.67
C LEU A 416 9.41 23.47 12.43
N ALA A 417 10.67 23.22 12.06
CA ALA A 417 11.81 23.88 12.67
C ALA A 417 11.81 25.40 12.44
N LEU A 418 11.47 25.83 11.23
CA LEU A 418 11.36 27.26 10.89
C LEU A 418 10.22 27.94 11.66
N ALA A 419 9.02 27.34 11.67
CA ALA A 419 7.85 27.86 12.38
C ALA A 419 8.07 27.99 13.90
N ARG A 420 8.90 27.10 14.47
CA ARG A 420 9.27 27.11 15.90
C ARG A 420 10.47 27.99 16.24
N GLY A 421 11.18 28.53 15.26
CA GLY A 421 12.49 29.18 15.47
C GLY A 421 13.55 28.22 16.03
N ALA A 422 13.42 26.91 15.79
CA ALA A 422 14.34 25.88 16.29
C ALA A 422 15.63 25.75 15.46
N GLN A 423 15.65 26.33 14.26
CA GLN A 423 16.80 26.43 13.36
C GLN A 423 16.79 27.79 12.66
N ASP A 424 17.97 28.32 12.36
CA ASP A 424 18.10 29.53 11.54
C ASP A 424 17.59 29.30 10.12
N GLU A 425 16.93 30.31 9.54
CA GLU A 425 16.40 30.25 8.17
C GLU A 425 17.49 29.86 7.15
N CYS A 426 18.73 30.33 7.34
CA CYS A 426 19.85 29.99 6.46
C CYS A 426 20.18 28.47 6.47
N ILE A 427 20.10 27.82 7.65
CA ILE A 427 20.30 26.37 7.80
C ILE A 427 19.14 25.62 7.15
N VAL A 428 17.91 26.05 7.40
CA VAL A 428 16.69 25.46 6.79
C VAL A 428 16.75 25.56 5.26
N ARG A 429 17.17 26.71 4.74
CA ARG A 429 17.34 27.00 3.30
C ARG A 429 18.42 26.11 2.67
N HIS A 430 19.59 26.00 3.30
CA HIS A 430 20.67 25.08 2.88
C HIS A 430 20.16 23.64 2.80
N LEU A 431 19.59 23.11 3.88
CA LEU A 431 19.08 21.74 3.93
C LEU A 431 17.93 21.49 2.93
N THR A 432 17.10 22.49 2.65
CA THR A 432 16.03 22.38 1.64
C THR A 432 16.62 22.28 0.23
N VAL A 433 17.63 23.09 -0.10
CA VAL A 433 18.35 23.03 -1.38
C VAL A 433 19.12 21.70 -1.52
N GLU A 434 19.76 21.21 -0.46
CA GLU A 434 20.39 19.89 -0.48
C GLU A 434 19.36 18.78 -0.74
N LEU A 435 18.18 18.81 -0.11
CA LEU A 435 17.11 17.84 -0.38
C LEU A 435 16.67 17.84 -1.87
N GLN A 436 16.67 19.00 -2.53
CA GLN A 436 16.41 19.10 -3.98
C GLN A 436 17.52 18.48 -4.86
N ARG A 437 18.75 18.31 -4.35
CA ARG A 437 19.87 17.69 -5.07
C ARG A 437 19.86 16.16 -5.03
N VAL A 438 19.12 15.55 -4.10
CA VAL A 438 19.04 14.09 -3.94
C VAL A 438 18.78 13.32 -5.25
N PRO A 439 17.81 13.72 -6.10
CA PRO A 439 17.58 13.04 -7.38
C PRO A 439 18.83 12.87 -8.25
N GLU A 440 19.68 13.90 -8.35
CA GLU A 440 20.88 13.84 -9.20
C GLU A 440 21.98 12.95 -8.58
N LEU A 441 22.01 12.83 -7.25
CA LEU A 441 22.91 11.91 -6.54
C LEU A 441 22.49 10.44 -6.66
N LEU A 442 21.19 10.16 -6.87
CA LEU A 442 20.68 8.80 -7.10
C LEU A 442 20.98 8.27 -8.51
N ARG A 443 21.03 9.13 -9.53
CA ARG A 443 21.30 8.73 -10.92
C ARG A 443 22.56 7.88 -11.10
N PRO A 444 23.75 8.23 -10.57
CA PRO A 444 24.94 7.40 -10.69
C PRO A 444 24.81 6.07 -9.93
N ILE A 445 24.16 6.07 -8.75
CA ILE A 445 23.94 4.85 -7.94
C ILE A 445 23.06 3.84 -8.71
N LEU A 446 22.00 4.32 -9.36
CA LEU A 446 21.12 3.50 -10.21
C LEU A 446 21.80 3.02 -11.49
N LYS A 447 22.81 3.74 -11.99
CA LYS A 447 23.54 3.36 -13.21
C LYS A 447 24.56 2.24 -12.97
N ASP A 448 25.21 2.20 -11.81
CA ASP A 448 26.22 1.19 -11.45
C ASP A 448 25.65 0.10 -10.53
N CYS A 449 24.73 -0.70 -11.08
CA CYS A 449 24.09 -1.80 -10.35
C CYS A 449 24.93 -3.08 -10.29
N ASP A 450 26.00 -3.21 -11.09
CA ASP A 450 26.71 -4.49 -11.28
C ASP A 450 27.42 -4.97 -10.02
N ASN A 451 27.99 -4.07 -9.22
CA ASN A 451 28.57 -4.41 -7.92
C ASN A 451 27.50 -4.97 -6.96
N ILE A 452 26.32 -4.33 -6.87
CA ILE A 452 25.23 -4.80 -6.00
C ILE A 452 24.69 -6.16 -6.46
N LYS A 453 24.58 -6.38 -7.77
CA LYS A 453 24.20 -7.66 -8.37
C LYS A 453 25.24 -8.76 -8.10
N TYR A 454 26.53 -8.43 -8.19
CA TYR A 454 27.61 -9.34 -7.80
C TYR A 454 27.50 -9.72 -6.31
N LEU A 455 27.33 -8.74 -5.41
CA LEU A 455 27.14 -9.00 -3.98
C LEU A 455 25.92 -9.89 -3.73
N ALA A 456 24.78 -9.61 -4.34
CA ALA A 456 23.60 -10.47 -4.23
C ALA A 456 23.89 -11.94 -4.64
N SER A 457 24.69 -12.16 -5.68
CA SER A 457 25.12 -13.52 -6.08
C SER A 457 26.02 -14.22 -5.05
N GLN A 458 26.82 -13.48 -4.27
CA GLN A 458 27.69 -14.07 -3.24
C GLN A 458 26.93 -14.55 -2.00
N PHE A 459 25.69 -14.08 -1.81
CA PHE A 459 24.87 -14.35 -0.64
C PHE A 459 23.55 -15.06 -0.95
N MET A 460 23.17 -15.26 -2.22
CA MET A 460 21.86 -15.82 -2.63
C MET A 460 21.45 -17.13 -1.93
N ASN A 461 22.42 -17.98 -1.59
CA ASN A 461 22.21 -19.29 -0.94
C ASN A 461 22.11 -19.20 0.59
N SER A 462 22.11 -18.01 1.19
CA SER A 462 21.99 -17.82 2.64
C SER A 462 20.52 -17.84 3.07
N ASP A 463 20.18 -18.63 4.09
CA ASP A 463 18.83 -18.63 4.67
C ASP A 463 18.64 -17.59 5.79
N HIS A 464 19.74 -17.08 6.34
CA HIS A 464 19.77 -16.03 7.35
C HIS A 464 20.67 -14.87 6.89
N LEU A 465 20.24 -13.63 7.12
CA LEU A 465 21.04 -12.42 6.84
C LEU A 465 20.63 -11.26 7.74
N PHE A 466 21.58 -10.71 8.50
CA PHE A 466 21.29 -9.65 9.46
C PHE A 466 21.64 -8.25 8.93
N PHE A 467 20.88 -7.24 9.34
CA PHE A 467 21.19 -5.83 9.09
C PHE A 467 21.60 -5.13 10.40
N MET A 468 22.50 -4.16 10.33
CA MET A 468 22.90 -3.38 11.51
C MET A 468 23.24 -1.92 11.18
N GLY A 469 22.88 -1.01 12.08
CA GLY A 469 23.20 0.42 11.97
C GLY A 469 23.00 1.17 13.29
N ARG A 470 23.20 2.49 13.30
CA ARG A 470 22.97 3.37 14.46
C ARG A 470 22.25 4.65 14.06
N GLY A 471 21.26 5.10 14.85
CA GLY A 471 20.45 6.28 14.52
C GLY A 471 19.68 6.08 13.21
N PHE A 472 19.81 7.02 12.27
CA PHE A 472 19.23 6.89 10.92
C PHE A 472 19.58 5.56 10.23
N ASP A 473 20.83 5.09 10.38
CA ASP A 473 21.28 3.83 9.80
C ASP A 473 20.55 2.61 10.43
N TYR A 474 20.07 2.69 11.67
CA TYR A 474 19.23 1.63 12.26
C TYR A 474 17.80 1.66 11.73
N ALA A 475 17.18 2.85 11.67
CA ALA A 475 15.83 3.01 11.10
C ALA A 475 15.76 2.48 9.66
N LEU A 476 16.84 2.66 8.89
CA LEU A 476 16.95 2.14 7.53
C LEU A 476 17.30 0.65 7.46
N SER A 477 18.05 0.12 8.43
CA SER A 477 18.35 -1.32 8.53
C SER A 477 17.06 -2.15 8.64
N LEU A 478 16.07 -1.66 9.38
CA LEU A 478 14.74 -2.27 9.50
C LEU A 478 14.06 -2.40 8.12
N GLU A 479 14.12 -1.35 7.30
CA GLU A 479 13.55 -1.37 5.95
C GLU A 479 14.32 -2.29 5.00
N GLY A 480 15.65 -2.24 4.98
CA GLY A 480 16.48 -3.14 4.17
C GLY A 480 16.21 -4.62 4.49
N SER A 481 16.07 -4.94 5.78
CA SER A 481 15.71 -6.28 6.25
C SER A 481 14.29 -6.68 5.85
N LEU A 482 13.31 -5.77 5.96
CA LEU A 482 11.94 -6.02 5.53
C LEU A 482 11.86 -6.28 4.03
N LYS A 483 12.48 -5.44 3.18
CA LYS A 483 12.52 -5.67 1.73
C LYS A 483 13.14 -7.02 1.39
N LEU A 484 14.28 -7.36 2.00
CA LEU A 484 14.89 -8.67 1.74
C LEU A 484 13.94 -9.81 2.13
N LYS A 485 13.33 -9.75 3.31
CA LYS A 485 12.39 -10.77 3.82
C LYS A 485 11.16 -10.95 2.92
N GLU A 486 10.54 -9.85 2.49
CA GLU A 486 9.31 -9.85 1.68
C GLU A 486 9.48 -10.58 0.35
N ILE A 487 10.54 -10.30 -0.40
CA ILE A 487 10.69 -10.79 -1.79
C ILE A 487 11.66 -11.97 -1.97
N SER A 488 12.61 -12.19 -1.06
CA SER A 488 13.58 -13.32 -1.17
C SER A 488 13.25 -14.51 -0.28
N TYR A 489 12.35 -14.31 0.70
CA TYR A 489 12.03 -15.23 1.80
C TYR A 489 13.21 -15.65 2.69
N VAL A 490 14.35 -14.96 2.60
CA VAL A 490 15.45 -15.07 3.57
C VAL A 490 14.95 -14.65 4.94
N HIS A 491 15.29 -15.39 5.99
CA HIS A 491 15.06 -14.93 7.34
C HIS A 491 16.04 -13.78 7.66
N SER A 492 15.58 -12.56 7.42
CA SER A 492 16.32 -11.35 7.77
C SER A 492 15.79 -10.69 9.04
N GLU A 493 16.71 -10.13 9.82
CA GLU A 493 16.40 -9.30 10.98
C GLU A 493 17.38 -8.12 11.05
N ALA A 494 16.96 -7.00 11.64
CA ALA A 494 17.75 -5.78 11.77
C ALA A 494 17.92 -5.40 13.23
N TYR A 495 19.16 -5.08 13.63
CA TYR A 495 19.48 -4.69 15.01
C TYR A 495 20.14 -3.32 15.07
N ALA A 496 19.89 -2.58 16.15
CA ALA A 496 20.74 -1.46 16.49
C ALA A 496 22.13 -2.01 16.84
N ALA A 497 23.18 -1.51 16.19
CA ALA A 497 24.52 -2.12 16.24
C ALA A 497 25.11 -2.23 17.65
N GLY A 498 24.67 -1.37 18.59
CA GLY A 498 25.06 -1.46 20.00
C GLY A 498 24.46 -2.64 20.76
N GLU A 499 23.27 -3.09 20.36
CA GLU A 499 22.51 -4.14 21.06
C GLU A 499 23.03 -5.54 20.78
N LEU A 500 23.92 -5.73 19.78
CA LEU A 500 24.45 -7.03 19.41
C LEU A 500 24.97 -7.82 20.63
N LYS A 501 25.74 -7.17 21.52
CA LYS A 501 26.30 -7.80 22.73
C LYS A 501 25.27 -8.22 23.76
N HIS A 502 24.04 -7.74 23.67
CA HIS A 502 22.96 -8.00 24.63
C HIS A 502 22.18 -9.30 24.33
N GLY A 503 22.59 -10.05 23.29
CA GLY A 503 22.22 -11.45 23.10
C GLY A 503 22.32 -11.91 21.65
N THR A 504 21.94 -11.04 20.70
CA THR A 504 21.78 -11.41 19.28
C THR A 504 23.09 -11.73 18.57
N ILE A 505 24.24 -11.29 19.09
CA ILE A 505 25.56 -11.69 18.60
C ILE A 505 25.85 -13.19 18.72
N SER A 506 25.06 -13.94 19.52
CA SER A 506 25.13 -15.41 19.58
C SER A 506 24.66 -16.10 18.29
N LEU A 507 23.94 -15.38 17.41
CA LEU A 507 23.52 -15.86 16.09
C LEU A 507 24.64 -15.73 15.03
N ILE A 508 25.73 -15.02 15.34
CA ILE A 508 26.86 -14.85 14.43
C ILE A 508 27.81 -16.04 14.56
N VAL A 509 27.90 -16.82 13.48
CA VAL A 509 28.84 -17.93 13.31
C VAL A 509 29.65 -17.73 12.02
N GLU A 510 30.60 -18.63 11.75
CA GLU A 510 31.43 -18.57 10.54
C GLU A 510 30.56 -18.57 9.27
N GLY A 511 30.78 -17.56 8.42
CA GLY A 511 30.04 -17.35 7.18
C GLY A 511 28.76 -16.50 7.30
N THR A 512 28.27 -16.18 8.51
CA THR A 512 26.99 -15.47 8.71
C THR A 512 26.96 -14.11 7.98
N PRO A 513 26.06 -13.88 7.00
CA PRO A 513 25.98 -12.62 6.28
C PRO A 513 25.43 -11.48 7.13
N VAL A 514 26.12 -10.34 7.11
CA VAL A 514 25.69 -9.11 7.81
C VAL A 514 25.85 -7.89 6.91
N VAL A 515 24.78 -7.12 6.73
CA VAL A 515 24.79 -5.82 6.04
C VAL A 515 24.89 -4.73 7.09
N ALA A 516 26.01 -4.02 7.11
CA ALA A 516 26.29 -2.95 8.07
C ALA A 516 26.20 -1.57 7.40
N LEU A 517 25.43 -0.67 8.01
CA LEU A 517 25.24 0.70 7.54
C LEU A 517 26.01 1.65 8.46
N ALA A 518 26.96 2.41 7.89
CA ALA A 518 27.86 3.32 8.61
C ALA A 518 28.03 4.64 7.85
N THR A 519 26.98 5.46 7.83
CA THR A 519 26.97 6.80 7.22
C THR A 519 26.81 7.94 8.22
N GLN A 520 26.46 7.64 9.48
CA GLN A 520 26.28 8.65 10.50
C GLN A 520 27.60 9.01 11.20
N ASP A 521 28.20 10.13 10.79
CA ASP A 521 29.53 10.58 11.21
C ASP A 521 29.72 10.58 12.75
N SER A 522 28.71 11.07 13.48
CA SER A 522 28.72 11.20 14.95
C SER A 522 28.79 9.86 15.71
N VAL A 523 28.52 8.74 15.04
CA VAL A 523 28.56 7.38 15.62
C VAL A 523 29.41 6.40 14.80
N TYR A 524 30.06 6.87 13.73
CA TYR A 524 30.79 6.05 12.77
C TYR A 524 31.82 5.11 13.44
N GLU A 525 32.69 5.65 14.31
CA GLU A 525 33.69 4.85 15.03
C GLU A 525 33.05 3.75 15.90
N LYS A 526 31.89 4.03 16.51
CA LYS A 526 31.15 3.06 17.32
C LYS A 526 30.53 1.98 16.45
N THR A 527 29.96 2.34 15.29
CA THR A 527 29.47 1.39 14.29
C THR A 527 30.60 0.48 13.79
N ILE A 528 31.75 1.04 13.41
CA ILE A 528 32.92 0.25 12.97
C ILE A 528 33.44 -0.68 14.08
N SER A 529 33.40 -0.26 15.35
CA SER A 529 33.70 -1.15 16.49
C SER A 529 32.75 -2.35 16.53
N ASN A 530 31.44 -2.13 16.35
CA ASN A 530 30.46 -3.22 16.32
C ASN A 530 30.61 -4.13 15.08
N VAL A 531 30.98 -3.55 13.93
CA VAL A 531 31.31 -4.32 12.73
C VAL A 531 32.51 -5.25 12.96
N LYS A 532 33.57 -4.79 13.65
CA LYS A 532 34.70 -5.64 14.03
C LYS A 532 34.30 -6.76 15.01
N GLU A 533 33.34 -6.50 15.89
CA GLU A 533 32.80 -7.51 16.81
C GLU A 533 32.03 -8.63 16.08
N VAL A 534 31.39 -8.31 14.95
CA VAL A 534 30.79 -9.30 14.03
C VAL A 534 31.88 -10.06 13.26
N LYS A 535 32.85 -9.35 12.65
CA LYS A 535 33.97 -9.98 11.92
C LYS A 535 34.76 -10.97 12.78
N THR A 536 35.05 -10.63 14.04
CA THR A 536 35.80 -11.50 14.98
C THR A 536 35.06 -12.77 15.39
N ARG A 537 33.78 -12.93 15.00
CA ARG A 537 32.96 -14.13 15.21
C ARG A 537 32.64 -14.89 13.92
N GLY A 538 33.36 -14.59 12.84
CA GLY A 538 33.19 -15.26 11.55
C GLY A 538 32.11 -14.66 10.64
N GLY A 539 31.50 -13.54 11.03
CA GLY A 539 30.52 -12.86 10.17
C GLY A 539 31.16 -12.37 8.86
N ARG A 540 30.41 -12.48 7.76
CA ARG A 540 30.74 -11.91 6.44
C ARG A 540 30.01 -10.59 6.27
N VAL A 541 30.74 -9.48 6.31
CA VAL A 541 30.18 -8.13 6.36
C VAL A 541 30.22 -7.45 5.00
N ILE A 542 29.06 -6.96 4.56
CA ILE A 542 28.92 -5.93 3.53
C ILE A 542 28.75 -4.58 4.24
N LEU A 543 29.72 -3.68 4.13
CA LEU A 543 29.69 -2.36 4.75
C LEU A 543 29.26 -1.31 3.73
N LEU A 544 28.13 -0.62 3.98
CA LEU A 544 27.73 0.58 3.24
C LEU A 544 28.20 1.81 4.02
N CYS A 545 29.01 2.65 3.38
CA CYS A 545 29.55 3.88 3.99
C CYS A 545 29.65 5.02 2.96
N LYS A 546 29.93 6.23 3.42
CA LYS A 546 30.21 7.37 2.53
C LYS A 546 31.56 7.20 1.79
N GLN A 547 31.76 7.97 0.73
CA GLN A 547 32.87 7.84 -0.22
C GLN A 547 34.23 8.01 0.45
N ASP A 548 34.39 9.00 1.33
CA ASP A 548 35.65 9.34 1.97
C ASP A 548 35.80 8.69 3.37
N ALA A 549 34.83 7.86 3.77
CA ALA A 549 34.84 7.15 5.03
C ALA A 549 36.06 6.21 5.14
N LYS A 550 36.86 6.40 6.20
CA LYS A 550 38.04 5.57 6.50
C LYS A 550 37.60 4.22 7.03
N VAL A 551 37.69 3.18 6.20
CA VAL A 551 37.34 1.80 6.55
C VAL A 551 38.63 1.03 6.86
N PRO A 552 38.79 0.44 8.06
CA PRO A 552 39.91 -0.44 8.36
C PRO A 552 39.90 -1.67 7.44
N ALA A 553 41.06 -2.11 6.96
CA ALA A 553 41.18 -3.19 5.98
C ALA A 553 40.62 -4.54 6.44
N ASP A 554 40.51 -4.75 7.77
CA ASP A 554 39.97 -5.94 8.42
C ASP A 554 38.48 -5.82 8.80
N ALA A 555 37.83 -4.66 8.57
CA ALA A 555 36.48 -4.41 9.07
C ALA A 555 35.36 -5.04 8.22
N ALA A 556 35.56 -5.24 6.91
CA ALA A 556 34.51 -5.76 6.03
C ALA A 556 35.08 -6.57 4.87
N ASP A 557 34.33 -7.58 4.43
CA ASP A 557 34.67 -8.42 3.27
C ASP A 557 34.33 -7.69 1.96
N HIS A 558 33.28 -6.87 2.01
CA HIS A 558 32.83 -6.03 0.89
C HIS A 558 32.51 -4.63 1.39
N VAL A 559 32.89 -3.61 0.63
CA VAL A 559 32.60 -2.20 0.93
C VAL A 559 31.87 -1.58 -0.25
N VAL A 560 30.69 -1.01 0.01
CA VAL A 560 29.90 -0.24 -0.94
C VAL A 560 30.01 1.22 -0.51
N ARG A 561 30.55 2.06 -1.40
CA ARG A 561 30.74 3.49 -1.15
C ARG A 561 29.65 4.30 -1.84
N LEU A 562 29.10 5.27 -1.10
CA LEU A 562 28.05 6.18 -1.52
C LEU A 562 28.58 7.61 -1.58
N PRO A 563 28.05 8.50 -2.44
CA PRO A 563 28.46 9.91 -2.49
C PRO A 563 28.47 10.58 -1.11
N GLU A 564 29.45 11.45 -0.87
CA GLU A 564 29.44 12.33 0.31
C GLU A 564 28.22 13.25 0.26
N PHE A 565 27.47 13.29 1.36
CA PHE A 565 26.24 14.06 1.46
C PHE A 565 25.85 14.35 2.92
N GLU A 566 24.86 15.23 3.08
CA GLU A 566 24.32 15.63 4.38
C GLU A 566 23.85 14.41 5.18
N GLY A 567 24.38 14.23 6.40
CA GLY A 567 24.15 13.04 7.21
C GLY A 567 22.67 12.76 7.52
N VAL A 568 21.85 13.81 7.55
CA VAL A 568 20.39 13.71 7.74
C VAL A 568 19.66 13.15 6.51
N PHE A 569 20.21 13.29 5.30
CA PHE A 569 19.59 12.81 4.06
C PHE A 569 20.26 11.56 3.48
N MET A 570 21.39 11.09 4.04
CA MET A 570 22.00 9.80 3.68
C MET A 570 21.01 8.63 3.57
N PRO A 571 19.92 8.52 4.36
CA PRO A 571 18.93 7.44 4.18
C PRO A 571 18.29 7.37 2.79
N LEU A 572 18.11 8.51 2.11
CA LEU A 572 17.58 8.56 0.73
C LEU A 572 18.56 7.95 -0.28
N LEU A 573 19.88 8.06 -0.03
CA LEU A 573 20.92 7.50 -0.89
C LEU A 573 21.16 6.01 -0.57
N LEU A 574 21.18 5.67 0.72
CA LEU A 574 21.40 4.31 1.21
C LEU A 574 20.28 3.33 0.84
N ILE A 575 19.01 3.76 0.76
CA ILE A 575 17.91 2.81 0.52
C ILE A 575 18.01 2.11 -0.84
N VAL A 576 18.51 2.82 -1.86
CA VAL A 576 18.58 2.33 -3.25
C VAL A 576 19.44 1.06 -3.38
N PRO A 577 20.71 0.99 -2.94
CA PRO A 577 21.48 -0.25 -3.00
C PRO A 577 20.89 -1.37 -2.15
N LEU A 578 20.14 -1.08 -1.07
CA LEU A 578 19.49 -2.11 -0.27
C LEU A 578 18.28 -2.72 -0.99
N GLN A 579 17.46 -1.89 -1.63
CA GLN A 579 16.36 -2.34 -2.49
C GLN A 579 16.88 -3.15 -3.69
N LEU A 580 17.97 -2.69 -4.34
CA LEU A 580 18.63 -3.42 -5.43
C LEU A 580 19.22 -4.76 -4.96
N PHE A 581 19.85 -4.80 -3.78
CA PHE A 581 20.39 -6.04 -3.21
C PHE A 581 19.28 -7.06 -2.96
N ALA A 582 18.18 -6.64 -2.31
CA ALA A 582 17.01 -7.48 -2.09
C ALA A 582 16.39 -7.96 -3.42
N TYR A 583 16.23 -7.07 -4.40
CA TYR A 583 15.74 -7.40 -5.74
C TYR A 583 16.59 -8.45 -6.44
N TYR A 584 17.91 -8.22 -6.59
CA TYR A 584 18.78 -9.15 -7.30
C TYR A 584 18.89 -10.50 -6.58
N MET A 585 18.93 -10.51 -5.24
CA MET A 585 18.97 -11.75 -4.47
C MET A 585 17.69 -12.57 -4.67
N SER A 586 16.53 -11.92 -4.73
CA SER A 586 15.23 -12.57 -4.96
C SER A 586 15.10 -13.14 -6.38
N VAL A 587 15.52 -12.38 -7.39
CA VAL A 587 15.55 -12.83 -8.79
C VAL A 587 16.49 -14.04 -8.95
N LEU A 588 17.66 -14.02 -8.31
CA LEU A 588 18.61 -15.15 -8.33
C LEU A 588 18.07 -16.40 -7.60
N ARG A 589 17.22 -16.22 -6.58
CA ARG A 589 16.47 -17.32 -5.93
C ARG A 589 15.20 -17.75 -6.69
N GLY A 590 14.91 -17.17 -7.86
CA GLY A 590 13.72 -17.50 -8.66
C GLY A 590 12.38 -17.06 -8.02
N CYS A 591 12.40 -16.06 -7.14
CA CYS A 591 11.21 -15.56 -6.46
C CYS A 591 10.47 -14.50 -7.30
N ASP A 592 9.13 -14.47 -7.21
CA ASP A 592 8.32 -13.41 -7.84
C ASP A 592 8.40 -12.13 -6.99
N VAL A 593 9.16 -11.15 -7.49
CA VAL A 593 9.43 -9.87 -6.81
C VAL A 593 8.29 -8.86 -6.95
N ASP A 594 7.43 -9.00 -7.96
CA ASP A 594 6.28 -8.12 -8.16
C ASP A 594 5.09 -8.59 -7.30
N LYS A 595 4.93 -9.92 -7.13
CA LYS A 595 3.85 -10.61 -6.41
C LYS A 595 4.39 -11.71 -5.45
N PRO A 596 5.12 -11.34 -4.38
CA PRO A 596 5.64 -12.28 -3.39
C PRO A 596 4.52 -13.01 -2.63
N ARG A 597 4.67 -14.32 -2.40
CA ARG A 597 3.64 -15.17 -1.78
C ARG A 597 3.19 -14.63 -0.42
N ASN A 598 1.92 -14.84 -0.08
CA ASN A 598 1.31 -14.47 1.19
C ASN A 598 1.28 -12.95 1.50
N LEU A 599 1.59 -12.07 0.52
CA LEU A 599 1.50 -10.62 0.65
C LEU A 599 0.59 -9.99 -0.41
N ALA A 600 -0.08 -8.90 -0.04
CA ALA A 600 -0.87 -8.06 -0.94
C ALA A 600 -0.44 -6.59 -0.79
N LYS A 601 -0.51 -5.80 -1.86
CA LYS A 601 -0.03 -4.39 -1.84
C LYS A 601 -0.71 -3.50 -0.78
N SER A 602 -1.97 -3.78 -0.45
CA SER A 602 -2.69 -3.08 0.62
C SER A 602 -3.50 -4.06 1.46
N VAL A 603 -3.30 -3.98 2.77
CA VAL A 603 -4.06 -4.68 3.82
C VAL A 603 -5.21 -3.77 4.25
N THR A 604 -6.44 -4.18 3.97
CA THR A 604 -7.66 -3.36 4.14
C THR A 604 -8.79 -4.14 4.81
N VAL A 605 -8.37 -5.19 5.53
CA VAL A 605 -9.12 -6.18 6.26
C VAL A 605 -8.19 -6.61 7.41
N GLU A 606 -8.75 -6.91 8.57
CA GLU A 606 -8.01 -7.36 9.75
C GLU A 606 -7.70 -8.86 9.67
#